data_AF-A0A943Q199-F1
#
_entry.id   AF-A0A943Q199-F1
#
_cell.length_a   1.000
_cell.length_b   1.000
_cell.length_c   1.000
_cell.angle_alpha   90.00
_cell.angle_beta   90.00
_cell.angle_gamma   90.00
#
_symmetry.space_group_name_H-M   'P 1'
#
loop_
_entity.id
_entity.type
_entity.pdbx_description
1 polymer ?
#
loop_
_entity_poly.entity_id
_entity_poly.type
_entity_poly.pdbx_seq_one_letter_code
_entity_poly.pdbx_strand_id
1 'polypeptide(L)'
;MKHYKITIANGDYPLIYTCDTIADAFGCLQSIANWDPRIEIDLDDLMVALVQMRNGVMSGRECSTYSIDVLEEADADADLD
;
A
#
# COMPACT_ATOMS: atom_id res chain seq x y z
N MET A 1 -3.41 -0.66 14.66
CA MET A 1 -4.26 -0.84 13.45
C MET A 1 -3.38 -1.24 12.27
N LYS A 2 -3.95 -1.67 11.13
CA LYS A 2 -3.17 -1.97 9.91
C LYS A 2 -3.09 -0.72 9.03
N HIS A 3 -1.88 -0.26 8.76
CA HIS A 3 -1.58 0.79 7.80
C HIS A 3 -0.97 0.21 6.53
N TYR A 4 -1.09 0.90 5.41
CA TYR A 4 -0.56 0.49 4.11
C TYR A 4 0.44 1.54 3.66
N LYS A 5 1.71 1.19 3.63
CA LYS A 5 2.77 2.06 3.09
C LYS A 5 2.90 1.81 1.61
N ILE A 6 2.63 2.83 0.80
CA ILE A 6 2.78 2.80 -0.64
C ILE A 6 4.04 3.56 -1.01
N THR A 7 4.92 2.94 -1.78
CA THR A 7 6.10 3.59 -2.34
C THR A 7 5.97 3.64 -3.85
N ILE A 8 6.10 4.81 -4.46
CA ILE A 8 6.07 4.97 -5.93
C ILE A 8 7.48 5.28 -6.40
N ALA A 9 7.95 4.57 -7.42
CA ALA A 9 9.21 4.86 -8.07
C ALA A 9 9.12 6.19 -8.84
N ASN A 10 9.92 7.18 -8.46
CA ASN A 10 9.98 8.49 -9.11
C ASN A 10 11.44 8.96 -9.20
N GLY A 11 12.20 8.32 -10.10
CA GLY A 11 13.64 8.53 -10.22
C GLY A 11 14.35 8.27 -8.89
N ASP A 12 15.25 9.18 -8.49
CA ASP A 12 15.98 9.12 -7.22
C ASP A 12 15.15 9.56 -6.00
N TYR A 13 13.90 10.02 -6.20
CA TYR A 13 13.05 10.58 -5.15
C TYR A 13 11.72 9.82 -5.07
N PRO A 14 11.71 8.62 -4.46
CA PRO A 14 10.49 7.84 -4.32
C PRO A 14 9.46 8.58 -3.47
N LEU A 15 8.20 8.52 -3.90
CA LEU A 15 7.09 9.09 -3.14
C LEU A 15 6.55 8.05 -2.19
N ILE A 16 6.43 8.39 -0.91
CA ILE A 16 5.96 7.49 0.14
C ILE A 16 4.65 8.02 0.70
N TYR A 17 3.63 7.16 0.72
CA TYR A 17 2.31 7.43 1.28
C TYR A 17 2.00 6.40 2.35
N THR A 18 1.33 6.82 3.42
CA THR A 18 0.80 5.90 4.43
C THR A 18 -0.70 6.06 4.44
N CYS A 19 -1.41 4.95 4.25
CA CYS A 19 -2.86 4.88 4.10
C CYS A 19 -3.45 4.06 5.26
N ASP A 20 -4.48 4.57 5.94
CA ASP A 20 -5.11 3.88 7.08
C ASP A 20 -6.02 2.71 6.66
N THR A 21 -6.48 2.70 5.41
CA THR A 21 -7.43 1.69 4.91
C THR A 21 -7.07 1.19 3.52
N ILE A 22 -7.57 0.01 3.16
CA ILE A 22 -7.46 -0.50 1.78
C ILE A 22 -8.13 0.43 0.76
N ALA A 23 -9.19 1.13 1.16
CA ALA A 23 -9.91 2.04 0.27
C ALA A 23 -9.07 3.29 -0.03
N ASP A 24 -8.38 3.80 0.99
CA ASP A 24 -7.43 4.91 0.85
C ASP A 24 -6.24 4.50 -0.02
N ALA A 25 -5.67 3.32 0.25
CA ALA A 25 -4.57 2.76 -0.54
C ALA A 25 -4.96 2.57 -2.03
N PHE A 26 -6.15 2.04 -2.29
CA PHE A 26 -6.68 1.88 -3.64
C PHE A 26 -6.88 3.24 -4.33
N GLY A 27 -7.50 4.20 -3.64
CA GLY A 27 -7.71 5.55 -4.17
C GLY A 27 -6.41 6.29 -4.49
N CYS A 28 -5.37 6.09 -3.67
CA CYS A 28 -4.03 6.61 -3.92
C CYS A 28 -3.50 6.10 -5.26
N LEU A 29 -3.41 4.77 -5.42
CA LEU A 29 -2.88 4.13 -6.63
C LEU A 29 -3.71 4.41 -7.89
N GLN A 30 -5.04 4.44 -7.76
CA GLN A 30 -5.92 4.84 -8.85
C GLN A 30 -5.65 6.28 -9.30
N SER A 31 -5.45 7.20 -8.36
CA SER A 31 -5.14 8.61 -8.68
C SER A 31 -3.79 8.74 -9.38
N ILE A 32 -2.80 7.93 -8.97
CA ILE A 32 -1.46 7.91 -9.57
C ILE A 32 -1.51 7.37 -10.99
N ALA A 33 -2.21 6.24 -11.22
CA ALA A 33 -2.39 5.68 -12.56
C ALA A 33 -3.10 6.65 -13.52
N ASN A 34 -4.02 7.46 -12.99
CA ASN A 34 -4.68 8.51 -13.77
C ASN A 34 -3.75 9.71 -14.07
N TRP A 35 -2.79 10.00 -13.19
CA TRP A 35 -1.87 11.13 -13.35
C TRP A 35 -0.68 10.81 -14.26
N ASP A 36 -0.11 9.60 -14.13
CA ASP A 36 0.99 9.14 -14.98
C ASP A 36 0.56 7.90 -15.80
N PRO A 37 0.31 8.06 -17.11
CA PRO A 37 -0.15 6.96 -17.97
C PRO A 37 0.93 5.88 -18.21
N ARG A 38 2.17 6.08 -17.75
CA ARG A 38 3.22 5.04 -17.78
C ARG A 38 3.06 4.02 -16.65
N ILE A 39 2.29 4.37 -15.63
CA ILE A 39 2.00 3.52 -14.48
C ILE A 39 0.76 2.69 -14.82
N GLU A 40 1.00 1.53 -15.41
CA GLU A 40 -0.08 0.56 -15.68
C GLU A 40 -0.40 -0.20 -14.39
N ILE A 41 -1.61 0.02 -13.87
CA ILE A 41 -2.14 -0.66 -12.69
C ILE A 41 -3.44 -1.34 -13.08
N ASP A 42 -3.45 -2.67 -12.97
CA ASP A 42 -4.69 -3.42 -13.00
C ASP A 42 -5.43 -3.19 -11.68
N LEU A 43 -6.56 -2.47 -11.75
CA LEU A 43 -7.34 -2.07 -10.58
C LEU A 43 -8.04 -3.27 -9.92
N ASP A 44 -8.46 -4.27 -10.69
CA ASP A 44 -9.09 -5.49 -10.16
C ASP A 44 -8.05 -6.30 -9.39
N ASP A 45 -6.88 -6.51 -9.98
CA ASP A 45 -5.79 -7.24 -9.33
C ASP A 45 -5.21 -6.47 -8.12
N LEU A 46 -5.18 -5.15 -8.18
CA LEU A 46 -4.84 -4.31 -7.03
C LEU A 46 -5.82 -4.52 -5.87
N MET A 47 -7.13 -4.50 -6.14
CA MET A 47 -8.14 -4.73 -5.11
C MET A 47 -8.02 -6.11 -4.49
N VAL A 48 -7.76 -7.14 -5.30
CA VAL A 48 -7.52 -8.51 -4.81
C VAL A 48 -6.31 -8.53 -3.88
N ALA A 49 -5.19 -7.92 -4.27
CA ALA A 49 -3.98 -7.85 -3.44
C ALA A 49 -4.23 -7.14 -2.11
N LEU A 50 -4.90 -5.98 -2.13
CA LEU A 50 -5.23 -5.22 -0.91
C LEU A 50 -6.15 -6.00 0.04
N VAL A 51 -7.12 -6.75 -0.49
CA VAL A 51 -7.98 -7.63 0.32
C VAL A 51 -7.18 -8.79 0.93
N GLN A 52 -6.28 -9.40 0.17
CA GLN A 52 -5.38 -10.43 0.71
C GLN A 52 -4.48 -9.89 1.82
N MET A 53 -3.98 -8.66 1.67
CA MET A 53 -3.19 -7.97 2.70
C MET A 53 -3.98 -7.70 3.97
N ARG A 54 -5.21 -7.19 3.82
CA ARG A 54 -6.12 -6.97 4.96
C ARG A 54 -6.36 -8.26 5.73
N ASN A 55 -6.58 -9.37 5.03
CA ASN A 55 -6.82 -10.69 5.61
C ASN A 55 -5.55 -11.35 6.18
N GLY A 56 -4.37 -10.75 6.02
CA GLY A 56 -3.09 -11.30 6.50
C GLY A 56 -2.56 -12.46 5.66
N VAL A 57 -3.09 -12.66 4.45
CA VAL A 57 -2.58 -13.66 3.50
C VAL A 57 -1.28 -13.17 2.84
N MET A 58 -1.15 -11.85 2.71
CA MET A 58 -0.02 -11.17 2.08
C MET A 58 0.46 -10.04 2.99
N SER A 59 1.77 -9.84 3.13
CA SER A 59 2.35 -8.72 3.91
C SER A 59 2.70 -7.51 3.05
N GLY A 60 2.74 -7.67 1.74
CA GLY A 60 3.06 -6.60 0.80
C GLY A 60 3.11 -7.11 -0.64
N ARG A 61 3.17 -6.16 -1.57
CA ARG A 61 3.26 -6.37 -3.02
C ARG A 61 4.32 -5.45 -3.58
N GLU A 62 5.19 -6.00 -4.42
CA GLU A 62 6.17 -5.22 -5.17
C GLU A 62 5.85 -5.28 -6.66
N CYS A 63 5.88 -4.13 -7.31
CA CYS A 63 5.80 -3.96 -8.75
C CYS A 63 6.93 -3.04 -9.21
N SER A 64 7.16 -2.98 -10.52
CA SER A 64 8.24 -2.17 -11.10
C SER A 64 8.08 -0.67 -10.86
N THR A 65 6.85 -0.19 -10.70
CA THR A 65 6.50 1.24 -10.55
C THR A 65 6.05 1.62 -9.14
N TYR A 66 5.61 0.65 -8.33
CA TYR A 66 5.17 0.89 -6.96
C TYR A 66 5.34 -0.35 -6.07
N SER A 67 5.41 -0.14 -4.77
CA SER A 67 5.29 -1.20 -3.75
C SER A 67 4.25 -0.82 -2.71
N ILE A 68 3.67 -1.84 -2.07
CA ILE A 68 2.73 -1.69 -0.97
C ILE A 68 3.19 -2.62 0.15
N ASP A 69 3.33 -2.10 1.36
CA ASP A 69 3.70 -2.85 2.56
C ASP A 69 2.64 -2.65 3.65
N VAL A 70 2.25 -3.74 4.32
CA VAL A 70 1.37 -3.67 5.50
C VAL A 70 2.21 -3.37 6.73
N LEU A 71 1.90 -2.26 7.39
CA LEU A 71 2.45 -1.89 8.68
C LEU A 71 1.42 -2.23 9.75
N GLU A 72 1.69 -3.27 10.52
CA GLU A 72 0.98 -3.52 11.77
C GLU A 72 1.63 -2.67 12.86
N GLU A 73 0.84 -1.78 13.48
CA GLU A 73 1.24 -1.25 14.77
C GLU A 73 1.34 -2.44 15.72
N ALA A 74 2.56 -2.79 16.15
CA ALA A 74 2.72 -3.62 17.32
C ALA A 74 2.02 -2.86 18.45
N ASP A 75 0.91 -3.41 18.95
CA ASP A 75 0.35 -2.97 20.22
C ASP A 75 1.51 -2.98 21.20
N ALA A 76 1.98 -1.79 21.57
CA ALA A 76 2.95 -1.61 22.64
C ALA A 76 2.22 -1.88 23.96
N ASP A 77 1.75 -3.11 24.13
CA ASP A 77 1.42 -3.70 25.43
C ASP A 77 2.76 -4.16 26.03
N ALA A 78 3.64 -3.20 26.25
CA ALA A 78 4.77 -3.38 27.14
C ALA A 78 4.29 -2.99 28.54
N ASP A 79 3.67 -3.95 29.22
CA ASP A 79 3.79 -4.16 30.66
C ASP A 79 3.69 -2.88 31.52
N LEU A 80 2.46 -2.41 31.73
CA LEU A 80 2.11 -1.66 32.93
C LEU A 80 1.53 -2.65 33.94
N ASP A 81 2.38 -3.41 34.64
CA ASP A 81 2.40 -3.54 36.12
C ASP A 81 3.65 -4.30 36.62
#